data_AF-A0A518EKL5-F1
#
_entry.id   AF-A0A518EKL5-F1
#
_cell.length_a   1.000
_cell.length_b   1.000
_cell.length_c   1.000
_cell.angle_alpha   90.00
_cell.angle_beta   90.00
_cell.angle_gamma   90.00
#
_symmetry.space_group_name_H-M   'P 1'
#
loop_
_entity.id
_entity.type
_entity.pdbx_description
1 polymer ?
#
loop_
_entity_poly.entity_id
_entity_poly.type
_entity_poly.pdbx_seq_one_letter_code
_entity_poly.pdbx_strand_id
1 'polypeptide(L)'
;MAKNRTPDYGRCGADAVLGLPRHPPERFPSLRRLPYTTTRPRLSITILSLAAPAPLLLAQADAPFAWSQGYEHSPEPVLQPVDLLAGPDGGVISISRAWSNGSLQGAAEIVVVALDANGDPLWNWEATSPADPWGFGLEGQYVAGATDDAGRLYLTYSLPMQSRLVAFDHHGSVRWQRSITEPSGAPHYHTTCVATNPTGGVHVGGSAYVDTFPIGAVHSFDADGVLLWEQSVAQSPSGPVSSLPFGLLIGPGGESYLYGQHDFFTGYSYFGCLHVFSPSGNLLAGLGGGSSIESAFCHAALDSNGGLSLVETGYTSGFFGGDRIFRLTGFSLSGSAPTGVNLASVPGAFYSVRDLAVLPNGDRLIAHSEATPRLLRVAHDGTQLTPWTLPGNPPGELFGVLAMPDGSAVVTGFLDAPSRTFYARFDPTGVIEWIGDVSGVHVAFWPQREALPVPTDYDLTQDDRGNVFVAGRRQTTTGGTSLTTAKLLQGGPVGTAYCGPAVPNSTGAPGQLRVFGTDVRSLDNLTLLATDLPAGSAVMMLASQQQGLVFQPGGSSGVLCLGGTIGRYAAPGQIRHVTGAGSTSLQLDLDTIPRPNSVYSAVAGQTWSFQAWYRDASGSVATSNFTQAVAVPLQ
;
A
#
# COMPACT_ATOMS: atom_id res chain seq x y z
N MET A 1 -49.61 -12.84 -51.54
CA MET A 1 -48.64 -13.92 -51.28
C MET A 1 -48.17 -13.77 -49.84
N ALA A 2 -48.20 -14.89 -49.13
CA ALA A 2 -48.17 -15.11 -47.67
C ALA A 2 -46.88 -14.64 -46.98
N LYS A 3 -46.78 -14.39 -45.66
CA LYS A 3 -47.66 -14.26 -44.46
C LYS A 3 -46.74 -13.69 -43.35
N ASN A 4 -47.10 -12.61 -42.63
CA ASN A 4 -47.63 -12.56 -41.24
C ASN A 4 -46.82 -13.33 -40.18
N ARG A 5 -46.69 -12.93 -38.90
CA ARG A 5 -46.99 -11.78 -38.01
C ARG A 5 -46.36 -12.20 -36.64
N THR A 6 -46.10 -11.24 -35.76
CA THR A 6 -45.93 -11.34 -34.27
C THR A 6 -47.11 -12.07 -33.58
N PRO A 7 -47.23 -12.30 -32.23
CA PRO A 7 -46.50 -11.76 -31.05
C PRO A 7 -46.35 -12.72 -29.79
N ASP A 8 -45.73 -12.20 -28.72
CA ASP A 8 -46.03 -12.25 -27.26
C ASP A 8 -46.46 -13.48 -26.40
N TYR A 9 -46.06 -13.37 -25.11
CA TYR A 9 -46.59 -13.88 -23.80
C TYR A 9 -46.36 -15.33 -23.31
N GLY A 10 -45.96 -15.45 -22.02
CA GLY A 10 -46.48 -16.52 -21.14
C GLY A 10 -45.54 -17.08 -20.05
N ARG A 11 -45.76 -16.70 -18.77
CA ARG A 11 -45.27 -17.35 -17.54
C ARG A 11 -46.03 -18.67 -17.22
N CYS A 12 -45.42 -19.52 -16.37
CA CYS A 12 -45.96 -20.49 -15.35
C CYS A 12 -45.03 -21.73 -15.29
N GLY A 13 -44.68 -22.42 -14.19
CA GLY A 13 -45.15 -22.49 -12.81
C GLY A 13 -45.29 -23.96 -12.35
N ALA A 14 -44.49 -24.36 -11.34
CA ALA A 14 -44.70 -25.40 -10.28
C ALA A 14 -44.87 -26.93 -10.55
N ASP A 15 -44.06 -27.70 -9.80
CA ASP A 15 -44.26 -28.93 -8.98
C ASP A 15 -45.10 -30.16 -9.44
N ALA A 16 -44.51 -31.37 -9.31
CA ALA A 16 -45.14 -32.58 -8.73
C ALA A 16 -44.13 -33.74 -8.48
N VAL A 17 -44.48 -34.61 -7.51
CA VAL A 17 -43.63 -35.55 -6.74
C VAL A 17 -44.17 -37.01 -6.80
N LEU A 18 -43.26 -38.00 -6.65
CA LEU A 18 -43.38 -39.41 -6.15
C LEU A 18 -43.90 -40.60 -7.01
N GLY A 19 -43.16 -41.74 -6.96
CA GLY A 19 -43.67 -43.12 -7.11
C GLY A 19 -42.66 -44.23 -7.47
N LEU A 20 -42.21 -45.04 -6.51
CA LEU A 20 -41.35 -46.27 -6.62
C LEU A 20 -42.10 -47.55 -7.05
N PRO A 21 -41.42 -48.69 -7.38
CA PRO A 21 -41.41 -49.82 -6.41
C PRO A 21 -40.20 -50.83 -6.38
N ARG A 22 -39.88 -51.29 -5.15
CA ARG A 22 -39.60 -52.66 -4.58
C ARG A 22 -38.34 -53.54 -4.94
N HIS A 23 -37.64 -53.96 -3.86
CA HIS A 23 -36.59 -55.03 -3.65
C HIS A 23 -37.20 -56.44 -3.37
N PRO A 24 -36.49 -57.60 -3.14
CA PRO A 24 -35.14 -57.89 -2.53
C PRO A 24 -34.39 -59.19 -3.08
N PRO A 25 -33.55 -59.99 -2.34
CA PRO A 25 -32.26 -59.78 -1.60
C PRO A 25 -31.10 -60.80 -1.92
N GLU A 26 -29.85 -60.56 -1.44
CA GLU A 26 -28.98 -61.49 -0.63
C GLU A 26 -27.42 -61.29 -0.71
N ARG A 27 -26.78 -61.32 0.48
CA ARG A 27 -25.41 -61.78 0.92
C ARG A 27 -24.14 -60.89 0.86
N PHE A 28 -23.47 -60.80 2.03
CA PHE A 28 -22.10 -60.33 2.36
C PHE A 28 -21.04 -61.47 2.22
N PRO A 29 -19.72 -61.21 2.00
CA PRO A 29 -18.77 -60.98 3.14
C PRO A 29 -17.48 -60.14 2.91
N SER A 30 -16.92 -59.68 4.05
CA SER A 30 -15.51 -59.58 4.52
C SER A 30 -14.42 -58.57 4.01
N LEU A 31 -13.75 -57.98 5.01
CA LEU A 31 -12.52 -57.15 5.04
C LEU A 31 -11.21 -57.86 4.61
N ARG A 32 -10.23 -57.12 4.05
CA ARG A 32 -8.77 -57.31 4.27
C ARG A 32 -7.87 -56.12 3.85
N ARG A 33 -6.73 -55.98 4.57
CA ARG A 33 -5.70 -54.92 4.57
C ARG A 33 -4.60 -55.05 3.48
N LEU A 34 -4.06 -53.87 3.07
CA LEU A 34 -2.70 -53.39 2.68
C LEU A 34 -1.61 -54.36 2.12
N PRO A 35 -0.63 -53.83 1.35
CA PRO A 35 0.68 -53.56 1.98
C PRO A 35 1.43 -52.28 1.52
N TYR A 36 2.22 -51.76 2.47
CA TYR A 36 3.36 -50.86 2.32
C TYR A 36 4.49 -51.53 1.51
N THR A 37 5.24 -50.75 0.71
CA THR A 37 6.61 -51.09 0.29
C THR A 37 7.57 -49.95 0.64
N THR A 38 8.63 -50.34 1.34
CA THR A 38 9.76 -49.54 1.78
C THR A 38 10.90 -49.58 0.76
N THR A 39 11.49 -48.43 0.41
CA THR A 39 12.86 -48.37 -0.13
C THR A 39 13.59 -47.12 0.38
N ARG A 40 14.84 -47.35 0.79
CA ARG A 40 15.75 -46.47 1.56
C ARG A 40 16.24 -45.25 0.76
N PRO A 41 16.53 -44.10 1.36
CA PRO A 41 17.24 -43.03 0.68
C PRO A 41 18.73 -43.40 0.51
N ARG A 42 19.25 -43.22 -0.72
CA ARG A 42 20.68 -43.29 -1.02
C ARG A 42 21.33 -41.95 -0.68
N LEU A 43 22.41 -42.01 0.08
CA LEU A 43 23.31 -40.89 0.36
C LEU A 43 24.11 -40.59 -0.92
N SER A 44 23.90 -39.42 -1.53
CA SER A 44 24.77 -38.89 -2.59
C SER A 44 25.57 -37.73 -2.00
N ILE A 45 26.86 -37.97 -1.80
CA ILE A 45 27.85 -36.93 -1.48
C ILE A 45 28.23 -36.28 -2.81
N THR A 46 27.79 -35.04 -3.03
CA THR A 46 28.29 -34.19 -4.12
C THR A 46 29.33 -33.24 -3.54
N ILE A 47 30.56 -33.39 -4.03
CA ILE A 47 31.69 -32.52 -3.72
C ILE A 47 31.43 -31.15 -4.36
N LEU A 48 31.23 -30.11 -3.53
CA LEU A 48 31.20 -28.72 -3.98
C LEU A 48 32.60 -28.30 -4.43
N SER A 49 32.76 -28.04 -5.73
CA SER A 49 33.92 -27.34 -6.26
C SER A 49 33.87 -25.87 -5.86
N LEU A 50 34.91 -25.40 -5.19
CA LEU A 50 35.20 -23.98 -4.95
C LEU A 50 35.40 -23.25 -6.29
N ALA A 51 34.54 -22.26 -6.58
CA ALA A 51 34.80 -21.24 -7.58
C ALA A 51 34.15 -19.89 -7.19
N ALA A 52 35.03 -19.00 -6.72
CA ALA A 52 35.05 -17.54 -6.80
C ALA A 52 34.00 -16.68 -6.03
N PRO A 53 34.42 -15.48 -5.55
CA PRO A 53 33.86 -14.84 -4.37
C PRO A 53 32.66 -13.94 -4.68
N ALA A 54 31.72 -13.92 -3.75
CA ALA A 54 30.73 -12.85 -3.63
C ALA A 54 31.42 -11.51 -3.27
N PRO A 55 30.97 -10.41 -3.87
CA PRO A 55 30.70 -9.18 -3.14
C PRO A 55 29.29 -8.70 -3.55
N LEU A 56 28.34 -8.37 -2.69
CA LEU A 56 28.38 -7.49 -1.54
C LEU A 56 27.13 -7.86 -0.72
N LEU A 57 27.31 -8.23 0.55
CA LEU A 57 26.19 -8.32 1.49
C LEU A 57 25.80 -6.88 1.84
N LEU A 58 24.93 -6.25 1.06
CA LEU A 58 24.19 -5.08 1.54
C LEU A 58 23.39 -5.56 2.77
N ALA A 59 23.52 -4.84 3.88
CA ALA A 59 23.03 -5.24 5.19
C ALA A 59 21.58 -5.74 5.11
N GLN A 60 21.42 -7.06 5.19
CA GLN A 60 20.11 -7.69 5.30
C GLN A 60 19.63 -7.36 6.72
N ALA A 61 18.60 -6.53 6.85
CA ALA A 61 18.00 -6.28 8.16
C ALA A 61 17.37 -7.58 8.67
N ASP A 62 17.83 -8.09 9.83
CA ASP A 62 17.36 -9.34 10.44
C ASP A 62 15.84 -9.37 10.75
N ALA A 63 15.17 -8.23 10.65
CA ALA A 63 13.77 -8.12 10.26
C ALA A 63 13.61 -6.73 9.62
N PRO A 64 13.13 -6.58 8.37
CA PRO A 64 12.99 -5.26 7.74
C PRO A 64 11.81 -4.46 8.33
N PHE A 65 11.09 -5.03 9.30
CA PHE A 65 9.85 -4.48 9.81
C PHE A 65 9.91 -4.27 11.32
N ALA A 66 9.34 -3.16 11.77
CA ALA A 66 9.05 -2.94 13.17
C ALA A 66 7.93 -3.90 13.62
N TRP A 67 6.95 -4.10 12.75
CA TRP A 67 5.83 -5.01 12.89
C TRP A 67 5.24 -5.32 11.51
N SER A 68 4.54 -6.45 11.41
CA SER A 68 3.69 -6.79 10.26
C SER A 68 2.40 -7.42 10.76
N GLN A 69 1.28 -6.98 10.19
CA GLN A 69 -0.06 -7.43 10.53
C GLN A 69 -0.68 -8.07 9.30
N GLY A 70 -1.01 -9.35 9.42
CA GLY A 70 -1.78 -10.09 8.42
C GLY A 70 -3.28 -9.95 8.69
N TYR A 71 -4.04 -9.68 7.65
CA TYR A 71 -5.48 -9.79 7.63
C TYR A 71 -5.86 -10.98 6.77
N GLU A 72 -6.59 -11.91 7.36
CA GLU A 72 -7.23 -13.01 6.67
C GLU A 72 -8.73 -12.76 6.68
N HIS A 73 -9.33 -12.71 5.50
CA HIS A 73 -10.78 -12.67 5.37
C HIS A 73 -11.28 -14.08 5.04
N SER A 74 -12.25 -14.58 5.81
CA SER A 74 -12.82 -15.92 5.65
C SER A 74 -14.31 -15.77 5.38
N PRO A 75 -14.89 -16.42 4.33
CA PRO A 75 -14.34 -17.52 3.54
C PRO A 75 -13.72 -17.11 2.18
N GLU A 76 -13.44 -15.82 1.94
CA GLU A 76 -13.11 -15.29 0.62
C GLU A 76 -11.60 -15.35 0.29
N PRO A 77 -11.17 -16.04 -0.79
CA PRO A 77 -9.76 -16.39 -0.99
C PRO A 77 -8.87 -15.29 -1.58
N VAL A 78 -9.43 -14.15 -2.03
CA VAL A 78 -8.68 -13.07 -2.71
C VAL A 78 -8.86 -11.74 -2.00
N LEU A 79 -7.82 -11.29 -1.30
CA LEU A 79 -7.70 -9.92 -0.76
C LEU A 79 -6.70 -9.13 -1.62
N GLN A 80 -7.06 -7.89 -1.99
CA GLN A 80 -6.19 -6.97 -2.71
C GLN A 80 -6.14 -5.62 -1.98
N PRO A 81 -4.93 -5.06 -1.72
CA PRO A 81 -4.82 -3.66 -1.31
C PRO A 81 -5.36 -2.75 -2.41
N VAL A 82 -6.07 -1.71 -2.01
CA VAL A 82 -6.56 -0.67 -2.92
C VAL A 82 -5.75 0.59 -2.71
N ASP A 83 -5.74 1.08 -1.46
CA ASP A 83 -4.98 2.26 -1.04
C ASP A 83 -4.39 2.02 0.36
N LEU A 84 -3.22 2.62 0.59
CA LEU A 84 -2.55 2.73 1.87
C LEU A 84 -2.30 4.20 2.15
N LEU A 85 -2.93 4.71 3.21
CA LEU A 85 -2.95 6.13 3.51
C LEU A 85 -2.28 6.38 4.86
N ALA A 86 -1.59 7.51 4.97
CA ALA A 86 -1.10 8.00 6.25
C ALA A 86 -2.26 8.11 7.25
N GLY A 87 -2.10 7.49 8.41
CA GLY A 87 -3.06 7.54 9.50
C GLY A 87 -2.70 8.61 10.52
N PRO A 88 -3.61 8.93 11.44
CA PRO A 88 -3.34 9.84 12.56
C PRO A 88 -2.24 9.28 13.47
N ASP A 89 -1.59 10.16 14.24
CA ASP A 89 -0.62 9.83 15.29
C ASP A 89 0.53 8.92 14.86
N GLY A 90 0.98 9.07 13.60
CA GLY A 90 2.02 8.24 13.00
C GLY A 90 1.58 6.80 12.67
N GLY A 91 0.27 6.60 12.50
CA GLY A 91 -0.34 5.33 12.10
C GLY A 91 -0.54 5.19 10.59
N VAL A 92 -1.32 4.19 10.20
CA VAL A 92 -1.64 3.90 8.79
C VAL A 92 -3.07 3.39 8.64
N ILE A 93 -3.72 3.74 7.52
CA ILE A 93 -5.03 3.24 7.13
C ILE A 93 -4.86 2.38 5.88
N SER A 94 -5.22 1.10 5.97
CA SER A 94 -5.22 0.16 4.85
C SER A 94 -6.65 -0.01 4.33
N ILE A 95 -6.84 0.19 3.04
CA ILE A 95 -8.10 -0.03 2.34
C ILE A 95 -7.93 -1.20 1.40
N SER A 96 -8.87 -2.14 1.41
CA SER A 96 -8.75 -3.38 0.66
C SER A 96 -10.10 -3.87 0.19
N ARG A 97 -10.05 -4.74 -0.82
CA ARG A 97 -11.21 -5.42 -1.38
C ARG A 97 -11.02 -6.94 -1.35
N ALA A 98 -12.08 -7.65 -1.02
CA ALA A 98 -12.14 -9.11 -0.94
C ALA A 98 -13.18 -9.69 -1.90
N TRP A 99 -12.93 -10.86 -2.49
CA TRP A 99 -13.95 -11.58 -3.29
C TRP A 99 -13.94 -13.10 -3.08
N SER A 100 -15.15 -13.69 -3.11
CA SER A 100 -15.40 -15.14 -2.91
C SER A 100 -14.92 -16.07 -4.01
N ASN A 101 -14.90 -15.63 -5.27
CA ASN A 101 -14.43 -16.40 -6.42
C ASN A 101 -13.42 -15.51 -7.13
N GLY A 102 -12.25 -16.01 -7.55
CA GLY A 102 -11.20 -15.20 -8.22
C GLY A 102 -11.58 -14.49 -9.54
N SER A 103 -12.87 -14.31 -9.81
CA SER A 103 -13.45 -13.35 -10.74
C SER A 103 -13.61 -11.98 -10.08
N LEU A 104 -13.02 -10.97 -10.70
CA LEU A 104 -13.15 -9.56 -10.31
C LEU A 104 -14.57 -9.00 -10.52
N GLN A 105 -15.55 -9.79 -10.98
CA GLN A 105 -16.91 -9.32 -11.32
C GLN A 105 -17.97 -9.65 -10.24
N GLY A 106 -17.57 -10.30 -9.15
CA GLY A 106 -18.46 -10.68 -8.06
C GLY A 106 -18.77 -9.54 -7.08
N ALA A 107 -19.64 -9.82 -6.10
CA ALA A 107 -19.73 -8.96 -4.92
C ALA A 107 -18.36 -8.89 -4.24
N ALA A 108 -17.93 -7.70 -3.83
CA ALA A 108 -16.70 -7.50 -3.09
C ALA A 108 -17.03 -6.98 -1.69
N GLU A 109 -16.25 -7.45 -0.75
CA GLU A 109 -16.20 -6.88 0.58
C GLU A 109 -15.10 -5.83 0.63
N ILE A 110 -15.47 -4.65 1.10
CA ILE A 110 -14.57 -3.53 1.32
C ILE A 110 -14.17 -3.61 2.78
N VAL A 111 -12.86 -3.67 3.03
CA VAL A 111 -12.29 -3.75 4.36
C VAL A 111 -11.37 -2.56 4.56
N VAL A 112 -11.63 -1.78 5.60
CA VAL A 112 -10.79 -0.67 6.04
C VAL A 112 -10.25 -1.01 7.41
N VAL A 113 -8.94 -0.91 7.59
CA VAL A 113 -8.31 -1.09 8.90
C VAL A 113 -7.34 0.04 9.19
N ALA A 114 -7.54 0.72 10.31
CA ALA A 114 -6.61 1.70 10.85
C ALA A 114 -5.74 1.07 11.93
N LEU A 115 -4.44 1.32 11.83
CA LEU A 115 -3.40 0.82 12.73
C LEU A 115 -2.63 2.01 13.31
N ASP A 116 -2.24 1.91 14.58
CA ASP A 116 -1.32 2.88 15.18
C ASP A 116 0.12 2.68 14.69
N ALA A 117 1.04 3.55 15.12
CA ALA A 117 2.46 3.47 14.76
C ALA A 117 3.16 2.16 15.18
N ASN A 118 2.54 1.39 16.10
CA ASN A 118 3.02 0.12 16.64
C ASN A 118 2.32 -1.11 16.04
N GLY A 119 1.39 -0.92 15.11
CA GLY A 119 0.65 -1.96 14.42
C GLY A 119 -0.57 -2.47 15.17
N ASP A 120 -0.97 -1.79 16.25
CA ASP A 120 -2.16 -2.15 17.01
C ASP A 120 -3.41 -1.59 16.32
N PRO A 121 -4.50 -2.37 16.18
CA PRO A 121 -5.71 -1.91 15.50
C PRO A 121 -6.41 -0.83 16.30
N LEU A 122 -6.66 0.31 15.65
CA LEU A 122 -7.43 1.43 16.21
C LEU A 122 -8.92 1.23 15.97
N TRP A 123 -9.28 0.94 14.72
CA TRP A 123 -10.65 0.65 14.30
C TRP A 123 -10.64 -0.10 12.97
N ASN A 124 -11.74 -0.78 12.66
CA ASN A 124 -11.99 -1.39 11.37
C ASN A 124 -13.40 -1.05 10.91
N TRP A 125 -13.60 -1.10 9.60
CA TRP A 125 -14.90 -0.90 8.98
C TRP A 125 -15.03 -1.78 7.76
N GLU A 126 -16.22 -2.34 7.58
CA GLU A 126 -16.53 -3.24 6.48
C GLU A 126 -17.82 -2.80 5.77
N ALA A 127 -17.85 -2.96 4.46
CA ALA A 127 -19.08 -2.86 3.67
C ALA A 127 -19.05 -3.79 2.48
N THR A 128 -20.24 -4.26 2.08
CA THR A 128 -20.37 -5.02 0.84
C THR A 128 -20.75 -4.09 -0.29
N SER A 129 -19.97 -4.10 -1.36
CA SER A 129 -20.44 -3.62 -2.65
C SER A 129 -21.08 -4.79 -3.41
N PRO A 130 -22.30 -4.67 -3.95
CA PRO A 130 -22.97 -5.75 -4.68
C PRO A 130 -22.41 -5.89 -6.08
N ALA A 131 -22.39 -7.12 -6.62
CA ALA A 131 -21.94 -7.38 -7.99
C ALA A 131 -22.66 -6.42 -8.97
N ASP A 132 -21.91 -5.88 -9.93
CA ASP A 132 -22.52 -5.12 -11.02
C ASP A 132 -23.27 -6.08 -11.95
N PRO A 133 -24.61 -6.02 -12.03
CA PRO A 133 -25.39 -6.95 -12.84
C PRO A 133 -25.17 -6.78 -14.35
N TRP A 134 -24.53 -5.70 -14.80
CA TRP A 134 -24.35 -5.40 -16.23
C TRP A 134 -23.03 -5.90 -16.81
N GLY A 135 -22.09 -6.33 -15.96
CA GLY A 135 -20.92 -7.07 -16.40
C GLY A 135 -20.07 -6.32 -17.43
N PHE A 136 -19.96 -5.00 -17.34
CA PHE A 136 -19.24 -4.14 -18.31
C PHE A 136 -17.73 -4.42 -18.42
N GLY A 137 -17.22 -5.50 -17.81
CA GLY A 137 -15.87 -6.02 -18.05
C GLY A 137 -14.75 -5.11 -17.57
N LEU A 138 -15.09 -4.07 -16.82
CA LEU A 138 -14.16 -3.32 -16.01
C LEU A 138 -14.09 -4.01 -14.66
N GLU A 139 -12.88 -4.13 -14.13
CA GLU A 139 -12.61 -4.81 -12.87
C GLU A 139 -13.58 -4.30 -11.80
N GLY A 140 -14.26 -5.22 -11.11
CA GLY A 140 -15.42 -4.88 -10.31
C GLY A 140 -15.12 -3.92 -9.17
N GLN A 141 -16.20 -3.22 -8.79
CA GLN A 141 -16.34 -2.48 -7.55
C GLN A 141 -15.14 -1.61 -7.21
N TYR A 142 -15.10 -0.47 -7.89
CA TYR A 142 -14.17 0.60 -7.55
C TYR A 142 -14.37 1.05 -6.12
N VAL A 143 -13.24 1.13 -5.42
CA VAL A 143 -13.07 1.71 -4.10
C VAL A 143 -11.89 2.66 -4.23
N ALA A 144 -11.96 3.79 -3.55
CA ALA A 144 -10.83 4.71 -3.43
C ALA A 144 -10.94 5.45 -2.10
N GLY A 145 -9.81 5.76 -1.48
CA GLY A 145 -9.73 6.51 -0.24
C GLY A 145 -8.77 7.70 -0.32
N ALA A 146 -9.04 8.71 0.50
CA ALA A 146 -8.12 9.82 0.73
C ALA A 146 -8.19 10.27 2.20
N THR A 147 -7.08 10.74 2.74
CA THR A 147 -7.00 11.35 4.07
C THR A 147 -6.69 12.83 3.98
N ASP A 148 -7.15 13.60 4.96
CA ASP A 148 -6.70 14.99 5.13
C ASP A 148 -5.71 15.12 6.30
N ASP A 149 -5.17 16.32 6.50
CA ASP A 149 -4.20 16.63 7.56
C ASP A 149 -4.76 16.42 8.98
N ALA A 150 -6.08 16.32 9.13
CA ALA A 150 -6.72 16.00 10.40
C ALA A 150 -6.88 14.48 10.63
N GLY A 151 -6.35 13.66 9.72
CA GLY A 151 -6.45 12.20 9.77
C GLY A 151 -7.86 11.67 9.50
N ARG A 152 -8.74 12.48 8.88
CA ARG A 152 -10.09 12.05 8.51
C ARG A 152 -10.05 11.27 7.21
N LEU A 153 -10.72 10.12 7.17
CA LEU A 153 -10.81 9.28 5.96
C LEU A 153 -12.05 9.64 5.16
N TYR A 154 -11.89 9.74 3.83
CA TYR A 154 -12.95 9.85 2.86
C TYR A 154 -12.89 8.67 1.91
N LEU A 155 -13.91 7.82 1.94
CA LEU A 155 -13.97 6.57 1.18
C LEU A 155 -15.08 6.65 0.15
N THR A 156 -14.76 6.34 -1.10
CA THR A 156 -15.76 6.10 -2.14
C THR A 156 -15.87 4.63 -2.45
N TYR A 157 -17.07 4.17 -2.78
CA TYR A 157 -17.25 2.87 -3.39
C TYR A 157 -18.50 2.78 -4.26
N SER A 158 -18.42 1.93 -5.27
CA SER A 158 -19.49 1.72 -6.25
C SER A 158 -20.68 0.94 -5.67
N LEU A 159 -21.90 1.27 -6.09
CA LEU A 159 -23.12 0.45 -5.97
C LEU A 159 -23.74 0.30 -7.38
N PRO A 160 -24.72 -0.62 -7.58
CA PRO A 160 -25.23 -0.93 -8.92
C PRO A 160 -25.84 0.24 -9.71
N MET A 161 -26.26 1.34 -9.08
CA MET A 161 -26.88 2.48 -9.79
C MET A 161 -26.22 3.83 -9.47
N GLN A 162 -25.47 3.91 -8.38
CA GLN A 162 -24.89 5.14 -7.84
C GLN A 162 -23.64 4.75 -7.06
N SER A 163 -22.80 5.69 -6.71
CA SER A 163 -21.70 5.46 -5.78
C SER A 163 -22.01 6.03 -4.41
N ARG A 164 -21.24 5.61 -3.41
CA ARG A 164 -21.30 6.11 -2.04
C ARG A 164 -20.00 6.84 -1.74
N LEU A 165 -20.10 8.01 -1.11
CA LEU A 165 -18.99 8.67 -0.42
C LEU A 165 -19.30 8.67 1.08
N VAL A 166 -18.34 8.23 1.88
CA VAL A 166 -18.43 8.15 3.34
C VAL A 166 -17.25 8.91 3.94
N ALA A 167 -17.52 9.82 4.86
CA ALA A 167 -16.50 10.50 5.63
C ALA A 167 -16.46 9.95 7.06
N PHE A 168 -15.26 9.62 7.51
CA PHE A 168 -14.98 9.13 8.85
C PHE A 168 -14.19 10.19 9.62
N ASP A 169 -14.35 10.23 10.93
CA ASP A 169 -13.37 10.88 11.80
C ASP A 169 -12.13 9.99 11.99
N HIS A 170 -11.12 10.51 12.67
CA HIS A 170 -9.87 9.78 12.92
C HIS A 170 -10.05 8.54 13.83
N HIS A 171 -11.22 8.40 14.48
CA HIS A 171 -11.59 7.24 15.29
C HIS A 171 -12.46 6.21 14.54
N GLY A 172 -12.71 6.42 13.24
CA GLY A 172 -13.51 5.51 12.41
C GLY A 172 -15.01 5.68 12.55
N SER A 173 -15.49 6.73 13.23
CA SER A 173 -16.93 7.02 13.28
C SER A 173 -17.37 7.75 12.01
N VAL A 174 -18.48 7.31 11.41
CA VAL A 174 -19.05 7.96 10.23
C VAL A 174 -19.58 9.34 10.61
N ARG A 175 -18.98 10.39 10.03
CA ARG A 175 -19.44 11.79 10.18
C ARG A 175 -20.63 12.07 9.27
N TRP A 176 -20.53 11.65 8.02
CA TRP A 176 -21.58 11.82 7.02
C TRP A 176 -21.39 10.85 5.86
N GLN A 177 -22.45 10.64 5.10
CA GLN A 177 -22.43 9.87 3.86
C GLN A 177 -23.27 10.55 2.77
N ARG A 178 -22.89 10.38 1.51
CA ARG A 178 -23.59 10.90 0.34
C ARG A 178 -23.72 9.84 -0.75
N SER A 179 -24.88 9.81 -1.40
CA SER A 179 -25.02 9.14 -2.69
C SER A 179 -24.46 10.06 -3.76
N ILE A 180 -23.67 9.50 -4.67
CA ILE A 180 -23.13 10.21 -5.82
C ILE A 180 -23.69 9.58 -7.09
N THR A 181 -24.25 10.42 -7.95
CA THR A 181 -24.79 10.05 -9.26
C THR A 181 -24.11 10.90 -10.32
N GLU A 182 -24.16 10.45 -11.57
CA GLU A 182 -23.66 11.24 -12.68
C GLU A 182 -24.58 12.47 -12.90
N PRO A 183 -24.04 13.69 -13.11
CA PRO A 183 -24.84 14.94 -13.14
C PRO A 183 -25.88 15.02 -14.26
N SER A 184 -25.67 14.37 -15.41
CA SER A 184 -26.67 14.28 -16.47
C SER A 184 -27.82 13.31 -16.15
N GLY A 185 -27.71 12.57 -15.04
CA GLY A 185 -28.67 11.55 -14.61
C GLY A 185 -28.39 10.18 -15.22
N ALA A 186 -27.21 9.96 -15.80
CA ALA A 186 -26.83 8.66 -16.34
C ALA A 186 -26.84 7.59 -15.23
N PRO A 187 -27.46 6.42 -15.46
CA PRO A 187 -27.46 5.34 -14.48
C PRO A 187 -26.07 4.69 -14.38
N HIS A 188 -25.85 3.88 -13.34
CA HIS A 188 -24.63 3.08 -13.16
C HIS A 188 -23.37 3.94 -13.00
N TYR A 189 -23.43 4.93 -12.10
CA TYR A 189 -22.27 5.77 -11.79
C TYR A 189 -21.31 5.08 -10.82
N HIS A 190 -20.06 4.90 -11.27
CA HIS A 190 -18.95 4.28 -10.55
C HIS A 190 -17.86 5.30 -10.27
N THR A 191 -17.61 5.58 -8.99
CA THR A 191 -16.50 6.45 -8.56
C THR A 191 -15.20 5.66 -8.58
N THR A 192 -14.18 6.20 -9.23
CA THR A 192 -12.87 5.56 -9.42
C THR A 192 -11.77 6.20 -8.59
N CYS A 193 -11.96 7.45 -8.14
CA CYS A 193 -10.93 8.20 -7.45
C CYS A 193 -11.53 9.24 -6.50
N VAL A 194 -10.79 9.55 -5.44
CA VAL A 194 -11.09 10.63 -4.49
C VAL A 194 -9.81 11.34 -4.12
N ALA A 195 -9.89 12.65 -3.92
CA ALA A 195 -8.81 13.45 -3.42
C ALA A 195 -9.34 14.46 -2.40
N THR A 196 -8.49 14.83 -1.46
CA THR A 196 -8.78 15.75 -0.36
C THR A 196 -7.76 16.88 -0.35
N ASN A 197 -8.20 18.06 0.05
CA ASN A 197 -7.29 19.13 0.42
C ASN A 197 -7.01 19.10 1.94
N PRO A 198 -5.96 19.77 2.42
CA PRO A 198 -5.61 19.83 3.85
C PRO A 198 -6.75 20.22 4.79
N THR A 199 -7.71 21.02 4.32
CA THR A 199 -8.86 21.48 5.12
C THR A 199 -10.06 20.52 5.13
N GLY A 200 -9.98 19.43 4.36
CA GLY A 200 -11.01 18.40 4.24
C GLY A 200 -12.06 18.64 3.16
N GLY A 201 -11.82 19.56 2.21
CA GLY A 201 -12.59 19.63 0.97
C GLY A 201 -12.31 18.39 0.11
N VAL A 202 -13.36 17.80 -0.46
CA VAL A 202 -13.32 16.46 -1.05
C VAL A 202 -13.75 16.53 -2.50
N HIS A 203 -12.89 16.08 -3.41
CA HIS A 203 -13.25 15.93 -4.82
C HIS A 203 -13.34 14.44 -5.16
N VAL A 204 -14.33 14.06 -5.95
CA VAL A 204 -14.57 12.67 -6.34
C VAL A 204 -14.73 12.59 -7.85
N GLY A 205 -14.02 11.67 -8.49
CA GLY A 205 -14.12 11.40 -9.92
C GLY A 205 -14.68 10.01 -10.20
N GLY A 206 -15.38 9.85 -11.32
CA GLY A 206 -15.99 8.58 -11.70
C GLY A 206 -16.58 8.60 -13.10
N SER A 207 -17.22 7.50 -13.49
CA SER A 207 -17.94 7.37 -14.77
C SER A 207 -19.27 6.67 -14.62
N ALA A 208 -20.27 7.09 -15.40
CA ALA A 208 -21.49 6.32 -15.63
C ALA A 208 -21.46 5.64 -16.99
N TYR A 209 -22.16 4.51 -17.13
CA TYR A 209 -22.29 3.81 -18.41
C TYR A 209 -23.70 3.97 -18.96
N VAL A 210 -23.82 4.66 -20.08
CA VAL A 210 -25.06 4.71 -20.87
C VAL A 210 -24.82 3.90 -22.15
N ASP A 211 -25.58 2.81 -22.30
CA ASP A 211 -25.43 1.80 -23.36
C ASP A 211 -24.03 1.16 -23.40
N THR A 212 -23.07 1.80 -24.08
CA THR A 212 -21.66 1.36 -24.20
C THR A 212 -20.64 2.46 -23.95
N PHE A 213 -21.05 3.69 -23.61
CA PHE A 213 -20.15 4.83 -23.51
C PHE A 213 -20.02 5.32 -22.06
N PRO A 214 -18.80 5.38 -21.52
CA PRO A 214 -18.57 6.00 -20.21
C PRO A 214 -18.70 7.52 -20.26
N ILE A 215 -19.50 8.08 -19.37
CA ILE A 215 -19.62 9.52 -19.12
C ILE A 215 -18.90 9.81 -17.82
N GLY A 216 -17.74 10.45 -17.90
CA GLY A 216 -17.00 10.86 -16.71
C GLY A 216 -17.67 12.03 -16.02
N ALA A 217 -17.50 12.10 -14.71
CA ALA A 217 -17.93 13.24 -13.91
C ALA A 217 -16.96 13.50 -12.76
N VAL A 218 -17.06 14.72 -12.23
CA VAL A 218 -16.37 15.14 -11.02
C VAL A 218 -17.35 15.88 -10.11
N HIS A 219 -17.22 15.62 -8.81
CA HIS A 219 -18.03 16.21 -7.75
C HIS A 219 -17.11 16.85 -6.71
N SER A 220 -17.48 18.02 -6.18
CA SER A 220 -16.77 18.68 -5.10
C SER A 220 -17.67 18.88 -3.90
N PHE A 221 -17.16 18.53 -2.72
CA PHE A 221 -17.83 18.67 -1.44
C PHE A 221 -16.96 19.45 -0.46
N ASP A 222 -17.59 20.16 0.47
CA ASP A 222 -16.88 20.68 1.64
C ASP A 222 -16.65 19.57 2.70
N ALA A 223 -15.96 19.94 3.79
CA ALA A 223 -15.63 19.01 4.87
C ALA A 223 -16.83 18.47 5.66
N ASP A 224 -18.02 19.06 5.48
CA ASP A 224 -19.28 18.67 6.09
C ASP A 224 -20.19 17.90 5.10
N GLY A 225 -19.69 17.65 3.89
CA GLY A 225 -20.35 16.88 2.85
C GLY A 225 -21.43 17.66 2.12
N VAL A 226 -21.39 18.99 2.13
CA VAL A 226 -22.24 19.82 1.27
C VAL A 226 -21.66 19.79 -0.13
N LEU A 227 -22.48 19.42 -1.12
CA LEU A 227 -22.08 19.48 -2.53
C LEU A 227 -21.90 20.96 -2.93
N LEU A 228 -20.71 21.31 -3.37
CA LEU A 228 -20.36 22.66 -3.82
C LEU A 228 -20.63 22.82 -5.31
N TRP A 229 -20.21 21.84 -6.11
CA TRP A 229 -20.43 21.79 -7.56
C TRP A 229 -20.21 20.37 -8.09
N GLU A 230 -20.74 20.10 -9.28
CA GLU A 230 -20.53 18.87 -10.04
C GLU A 230 -20.47 19.19 -11.54
N GLN A 231 -19.72 18.39 -12.30
CA GLN A 231 -19.57 18.56 -13.74
C GLN A 231 -19.52 17.21 -14.46
N SER A 232 -20.28 17.09 -15.55
CA SER A 232 -20.11 16.01 -16.51
C SER A 232 -19.01 16.36 -17.52
N VAL A 233 -18.26 15.36 -17.93
CA VAL A 233 -17.08 15.49 -18.80
C VAL A 233 -17.38 15.08 -20.26
N ALA A 234 -18.67 14.94 -20.59
CA ALA A 234 -19.16 14.16 -21.74
C ALA A 234 -19.09 14.83 -23.14
N GLN A 235 -18.55 16.05 -23.30
CA GLN A 235 -18.82 16.81 -24.53
C GLN A 235 -17.57 17.49 -25.11
N SER A 236 -16.99 16.87 -26.14
CA SER A 236 -16.26 17.62 -27.15
C SER A 236 -17.25 18.30 -28.10
N PRO A 237 -16.93 19.50 -28.64
CA PRO A 237 -17.65 20.10 -29.76
C PRO A 237 -17.75 19.20 -31.01
N SER A 238 -16.94 18.14 -31.11
CA SER A 238 -16.85 17.23 -32.27
C SER A 238 -17.69 15.94 -32.17
N GLY A 239 -18.44 15.71 -31.09
CA GLY A 239 -19.27 14.51 -30.89
C GLY A 239 -19.20 13.97 -29.44
N PRO A 240 -19.96 12.90 -29.12
CA PRO A 240 -19.91 12.27 -27.80
C PRO A 240 -18.52 11.67 -27.60
N VAL A 241 -17.78 12.21 -26.62
CA VAL A 241 -16.48 11.64 -26.21
C VAL A 241 -16.74 10.95 -24.88
N SER A 242 -16.42 9.67 -24.81
CA SER A 242 -16.48 8.96 -23.56
C SER A 242 -15.26 9.28 -22.72
N SER A 243 -15.39 9.39 -21.39
CA SER A 243 -14.25 9.66 -20.51
C SER A 243 -14.26 8.71 -19.33
N LEU A 244 -13.11 8.10 -19.08
CA LEU A 244 -12.84 7.15 -18.01
C LEU A 244 -11.77 7.75 -17.09
N PRO A 245 -12.15 8.40 -15.97
CA PRO A 245 -11.18 8.88 -15.01
C PRO A 245 -10.49 7.72 -14.30
N PHE A 246 -9.19 7.81 -14.24
CA PHE A 246 -8.30 6.88 -13.55
C PHE A 246 -7.79 7.46 -12.23
N GLY A 247 -7.66 8.77 -12.14
CA GLY A 247 -7.28 9.43 -10.91
C GLY A 247 -7.66 10.91 -10.88
N LEU A 248 -7.43 11.50 -9.71
CA LEU A 248 -7.80 12.86 -9.38
C LEU A 248 -6.74 13.43 -8.42
N LEU A 249 -6.33 14.67 -8.67
CA LEU A 249 -5.49 15.44 -7.74
C LEU A 249 -6.15 16.79 -7.44
N ILE A 250 -5.86 17.36 -6.27
CA ILE A 250 -6.24 18.72 -5.91
C ILE A 250 -4.99 19.61 -5.89
N GLY A 251 -5.01 20.67 -6.68
CA GLY A 251 -3.95 21.67 -6.74
C GLY A 251 -3.85 22.53 -5.48
N PRO A 252 -2.72 23.22 -5.29
CA PRO A 252 -2.55 24.15 -4.17
C PRO A 252 -3.54 25.32 -4.19
N GLY A 253 -4.09 25.69 -5.36
CA GLY A 253 -5.15 26.68 -5.50
C GLY A 253 -6.55 26.12 -5.30
N GLY A 254 -6.70 24.80 -5.10
CA GLY A 254 -7.98 24.09 -5.00
C GLY A 254 -8.51 23.60 -6.35
N GLU A 255 -7.71 23.64 -7.42
CA GLU A 255 -8.10 23.13 -8.73
C GLU A 255 -8.21 21.61 -8.72
N SER A 256 -9.17 21.05 -9.46
CA SER A 256 -9.30 19.60 -9.64
C SER A 256 -8.64 19.17 -10.93
N TYR A 257 -7.69 18.24 -10.86
CA TYR A 257 -7.07 17.62 -12.04
C TYR A 257 -7.59 16.19 -12.21
N LEU A 258 -8.59 16.02 -13.05
CA LEU A 258 -9.18 14.72 -13.37
C LEU A 258 -8.49 14.15 -14.61
N TYR A 259 -7.84 12.99 -14.50
CA TYR A 259 -7.08 12.39 -15.60
C TYR A 259 -7.48 10.94 -15.86
N GLY A 260 -7.26 10.48 -17.08
CA GLY A 260 -7.52 9.11 -17.46
C GLY A 260 -7.51 8.91 -18.98
N GLN A 261 -8.59 8.31 -19.48
CA GLN A 261 -8.74 7.89 -20.87
C GLN A 261 -10.01 8.42 -21.52
N HIS A 262 -9.96 8.63 -22.84
CA HIS A 262 -11.11 8.78 -23.74
C HIS A 262 -11.21 7.57 -24.69
N ASP A 263 -12.40 7.01 -24.92
CA ASP A 263 -12.61 5.99 -25.96
C ASP A 263 -13.25 6.61 -27.21
N PHE A 264 -12.73 6.28 -28.40
CA PHE A 264 -13.31 6.66 -29.68
C PHE A 264 -13.88 5.46 -30.44
N PHE A 265 -15.12 5.61 -30.92
CA PHE A 265 -15.90 4.54 -31.55
C PHE A 265 -15.32 4.04 -32.90
N THR A 266 -14.52 4.83 -33.61
CA THR A 266 -13.98 4.42 -34.92
C THR A 266 -12.65 3.69 -34.78
N GLY A 267 -12.67 2.46 -34.25
CA GLY A 267 -11.55 1.51 -34.42
C GLY A 267 -10.87 0.92 -33.18
N TYR A 268 -11.46 0.99 -31.97
CA TYR A 268 -10.82 0.60 -30.69
C TYR A 268 -9.67 1.51 -30.24
N SER A 269 -9.68 2.77 -30.68
CA SER A 269 -8.66 3.73 -30.26
C SER A 269 -9.07 4.49 -29.00
N TYR A 270 -8.12 4.67 -28.11
CA TYR A 270 -8.28 5.42 -26.86
C TYR A 270 -7.14 6.42 -26.68
N PHE A 271 -7.41 7.55 -26.03
CA PHE A 271 -6.42 8.63 -25.84
C PHE A 271 -6.44 9.17 -24.41
N GLY A 272 -5.29 9.63 -23.93
CA GLY A 272 -5.19 10.31 -22.64
C GLY A 272 -6.13 11.52 -22.56
N CYS A 273 -6.82 11.65 -21.42
CA CYS A 273 -7.66 12.79 -21.09
C CYS A 273 -7.22 13.49 -19.81
N LEU A 274 -7.23 14.83 -19.82
CA LEU A 274 -7.04 15.66 -18.63
C LEU A 274 -8.09 16.76 -18.63
N HIS A 275 -8.82 16.88 -17.53
CA HIS A 275 -9.77 17.95 -17.29
C HIS A 275 -9.38 18.69 -16.01
N VAL A 276 -9.17 20.01 -16.13
CA VAL A 276 -8.81 20.87 -15.01
C VAL A 276 -9.99 21.77 -14.68
N PHE A 277 -10.45 21.71 -13.44
CA PHE A 277 -11.56 22.53 -12.95
C PHE A 277 -11.04 23.53 -11.92
N SER A 278 -11.54 24.76 -11.99
CA SER A 278 -11.32 25.78 -10.95
C SER A 278 -11.93 25.31 -9.62
N PRO A 279 -11.56 25.94 -8.49
CA PRO A 279 -12.19 25.65 -7.20
C PRO A 279 -13.72 25.85 -7.19
N SER A 280 -14.25 26.66 -8.10
CA SER A 280 -15.70 26.89 -8.27
C SER A 280 -16.35 25.99 -9.32
N GLY A 281 -15.65 25.00 -9.86
CA GLY A 281 -16.19 24.02 -10.81
C GLY A 281 -16.20 24.43 -12.28
N ASN A 282 -15.69 25.62 -12.64
CA ASN A 282 -15.53 26.00 -14.04
C ASN A 282 -14.40 25.18 -14.69
N LEU A 283 -14.65 24.64 -15.89
CA LEU A 283 -13.62 23.99 -16.69
C LEU A 283 -12.57 25.04 -17.11
N LEU A 284 -11.37 24.94 -16.56
CA LEU A 284 -10.22 25.76 -16.93
C LEU A 284 -9.55 25.21 -18.18
N ALA A 285 -9.54 23.88 -18.31
CA ALA A 285 -8.92 23.21 -19.44
C ALA A 285 -9.38 21.78 -19.66
N GLY A 286 -9.38 21.37 -20.93
CA GLY A 286 -9.55 19.98 -21.34
C GLY A 286 -8.50 19.63 -22.39
N LEU A 287 -7.79 18.53 -22.18
CA LEU A 287 -6.94 17.90 -23.20
C LEU A 287 -7.57 16.56 -23.55
N GLY A 288 -7.99 16.42 -24.81
CA GLY A 288 -8.42 15.16 -25.39
C GLY A 288 -7.59 14.85 -26.62
N GLY A 289 -6.99 13.64 -26.64
CA GLY A 289 -6.24 13.01 -27.73
C GLY A 289 -6.03 13.77 -29.03
N GLY A 290 -4.88 14.45 -29.15
CA GLY A 290 -4.31 14.90 -30.43
C GLY A 290 -3.13 14.07 -30.91
N SER A 291 -2.86 12.93 -30.28
CA SER A 291 -1.74 12.05 -30.64
C SER A 291 -2.19 10.99 -31.65
N SER A 292 -1.30 10.57 -32.55
CA SER A 292 -1.52 9.43 -33.45
C SER A 292 -1.34 8.07 -32.76
N ILE A 293 -1.41 8.04 -31.42
CA ILE A 293 -0.99 6.92 -30.57
C ILE A 293 -2.15 6.60 -29.62
N GLU A 294 -2.52 5.33 -29.53
CA GLU A 294 -3.51 4.86 -28.55
C GLU A 294 -2.88 4.82 -27.16
N SER A 295 -3.40 5.62 -26.24
CA SER A 295 -2.77 5.88 -24.95
C SER A 295 -3.76 6.29 -23.85
N ALA A 296 -3.33 6.22 -22.60
CA ALA A 296 -4.07 6.73 -21.45
C ALA A 296 -3.13 7.40 -20.45
N PHE A 297 -3.63 8.42 -19.72
CA PHE A 297 -2.91 8.94 -18.56
C PHE A 297 -3.19 8.05 -17.35
N CYS A 298 -2.17 7.36 -16.87
CA CYS A 298 -2.31 6.35 -15.81
C CYS A 298 -1.82 6.85 -14.44
N HIS A 299 -0.83 7.74 -14.42
CA HIS A 299 -0.22 8.27 -13.20
C HIS A 299 -0.04 9.77 -13.28
N ALA A 300 -0.26 10.44 -12.16
CA ALA A 300 -0.13 11.88 -12.03
C ALA A 300 0.51 12.24 -10.70
N ALA A 301 1.29 13.32 -10.69
CA ALA A 301 1.85 13.87 -9.47
C ALA A 301 1.95 15.39 -9.57
N LEU A 302 1.73 16.08 -8.46
CA LEU A 302 1.95 17.52 -8.33
C LEU A 302 3.28 17.77 -7.61
N ASP A 303 4.04 18.73 -8.10
CA ASP A 303 5.13 19.32 -7.32
C ASP A 303 4.60 20.35 -6.30
N SER A 304 5.47 20.79 -5.40
CA SER A 304 5.14 21.76 -4.34
C SER A 304 4.68 23.13 -4.85
N ASN A 305 4.93 23.44 -6.12
CA ASN A 305 4.49 24.67 -6.77
C ASN A 305 3.20 24.47 -7.59
N GLY A 306 2.60 23.28 -7.56
CA GLY A 306 1.42 22.92 -8.35
C GLY A 306 1.73 22.57 -9.81
N GLY A 307 2.99 22.34 -10.16
CA GLY A 307 3.37 21.79 -11.46
C GLY A 307 2.92 20.35 -11.59
N LEU A 308 2.06 20.08 -12.57
CA LEU A 308 1.49 18.76 -12.81
C LEU A 308 2.41 17.95 -13.73
N SER A 309 2.75 16.74 -13.31
CA SER A 309 3.41 15.73 -14.14
C SER A 309 2.42 14.60 -14.42
N LEU A 310 2.26 14.24 -15.69
CA LEU A 310 1.41 13.13 -16.12
C LEU A 310 2.22 12.11 -16.91
N VAL A 311 2.01 10.84 -16.60
CA VAL A 311 2.53 9.73 -17.39
C VAL A 311 1.42 9.19 -18.28
N GLU A 312 1.68 9.25 -19.58
CA GLU A 312 0.88 8.64 -20.64
C GLU A 312 1.49 7.28 -21.00
N THR A 313 0.70 6.22 -21.00
CA THR A 313 1.12 4.87 -21.45
C THR A 313 0.26 4.41 -22.61
N GLY A 314 0.87 3.78 -23.62
CA GLY A 314 0.14 3.35 -24.82
C GLY A 314 0.93 2.48 -25.78
N TYR A 315 0.37 2.29 -26.97
CA TYR A 315 0.93 1.46 -28.05
C TYR A 315 1.28 2.31 -29.27
N THR A 316 2.48 2.13 -29.81
CA THR A 316 2.96 2.88 -30.98
C THR A 316 2.27 2.50 -32.30
N SER A 317 1.61 1.35 -32.39
CA SER A 317 1.04 0.81 -33.64
C SER A 317 -0.47 0.53 -33.66
N GLY A 318 -1.24 1.11 -32.73
CA GLY A 318 -2.71 1.10 -32.80
C GLY A 318 -3.38 -0.27 -32.62
N PHE A 319 -2.68 -1.26 -32.05
CA PHE A 319 -3.23 -2.56 -31.68
C PHE A 319 -2.54 -3.13 -30.44
N PHE A 320 -3.29 -3.89 -29.63
CA PHE A 320 -2.75 -4.70 -28.54
C PHE A 320 -1.63 -5.63 -29.06
N GLY A 321 -0.43 -5.50 -28.48
CA GLY A 321 0.76 -6.28 -28.85
C GLY A 321 1.79 -5.54 -29.72
N GLY A 322 1.59 -4.26 -30.04
CA GLY A 322 2.59 -3.38 -30.66
C GLY A 322 3.68 -2.91 -29.69
N ASP A 323 4.74 -2.26 -30.23
CA ASP A 323 5.80 -1.67 -29.40
C ASP A 323 5.20 -0.63 -28.44
N ARG A 324 5.57 -0.71 -27.16
CA ARG A 324 5.05 0.15 -26.10
C ARG A 324 5.79 1.47 -26.03
N ILE A 325 5.05 2.51 -25.66
CA ILE A 325 5.58 3.85 -25.39
C ILE A 325 4.96 4.40 -24.12
N PHE A 326 5.78 5.02 -23.29
CA PHE A 326 5.27 5.93 -22.29
C PHE A 326 5.92 7.30 -22.46
N ARG A 327 5.16 8.33 -22.09
CA ARG A 327 5.56 9.73 -22.16
C ARG A 327 5.31 10.40 -20.83
N LEU A 328 6.29 11.13 -20.34
CA LEU A 328 6.13 12.06 -19.24
C LEU A 328 5.83 13.44 -19.81
N THR A 329 4.72 14.04 -19.41
CA THR A 329 4.34 15.40 -19.80
C THR A 329 4.22 16.28 -18.57
N GLY A 330 4.95 17.38 -18.54
CA GLY A 330 4.83 18.41 -17.53
C GLY A 330 3.85 19.48 -17.99
N PHE A 331 2.95 19.89 -17.11
CA PHE A 331 1.96 20.93 -17.35
C PHE A 331 2.19 22.09 -16.38
N SER A 332 2.24 23.30 -16.94
CA SER A 332 2.12 24.53 -16.14
C SER A 332 0.76 25.15 -16.38
N LEU A 333 0.13 25.66 -15.33
CA LEU A 333 -1.11 26.45 -15.42
C LEU A 333 -0.83 27.95 -15.65
N SER A 334 0.13 28.30 -16.51
CA SER A 334 0.34 29.71 -16.89
C SER A 334 -0.65 30.11 -17.99
N GLY A 335 -1.86 30.53 -17.60
CA GLY A 335 -2.89 31.06 -18.51
C GLY A 335 -4.13 30.18 -18.67
N SER A 336 -4.92 30.40 -19.72
CA SER A 336 -6.23 29.78 -19.96
C SER A 336 -6.17 28.39 -20.62
N ALA A 337 -5.00 27.79 -20.76
CA ALA A 337 -4.83 26.42 -21.23
C ALA A 337 -3.51 25.81 -20.69
N PRO A 338 -3.51 24.58 -20.16
CA PRO A 338 -2.32 23.87 -19.74
C PRO A 338 -1.48 23.59 -20.98
N THR A 339 -0.32 24.22 -21.05
CA THR A 339 0.68 23.91 -22.06
C THR A 339 1.47 22.70 -21.58
N GLY A 340 1.25 21.55 -22.21
CA GLY A 340 2.02 20.34 -21.96
C GLY A 340 3.38 20.41 -22.65
N VAL A 341 4.45 20.18 -21.90
CA VAL A 341 5.80 19.98 -22.43
C VAL A 341 6.12 18.50 -22.28
N ASN A 342 6.43 17.80 -23.38
CA ASN A 342 6.95 16.45 -23.28
C ASN A 342 8.34 16.52 -22.62
N LEU A 343 8.43 15.96 -21.42
CA LEU A 343 9.66 15.95 -20.62
C LEU A 343 10.49 14.70 -20.92
N ALA A 344 9.83 13.58 -21.21
CA ALA A 344 10.50 12.38 -21.64
C ALA A 344 9.60 11.53 -22.54
N SER A 345 10.22 10.83 -23.48
CA SER A 345 9.62 9.75 -24.25
C SER A 345 10.57 8.56 -24.18
N VAL A 346 10.10 7.44 -23.66
CA VAL A 346 10.92 6.22 -23.56
C VAL A 346 10.28 5.14 -24.43
N PRO A 347 10.83 4.87 -25.62
CA PRO A 347 10.42 3.73 -26.43
C PRO A 347 11.03 2.44 -25.85
N GLY A 348 10.27 1.34 -25.78
CA GLY A 348 10.87 0.06 -25.41
C GLY A 348 9.89 -1.05 -25.01
N ALA A 349 10.44 -2.27 -24.87
CA ALA A 349 9.76 -3.44 -24.34
C ALA A 349 9.66 -3.37 -22.81
N PHE A 350 8.86 -2.45 -22.29
CA PHE A 350 8.47 -2.42 -20.88
C PHE A 350 7.05 -3.02 -20.73
N TYR A 351 6.73 -3.65 -19.59
CA TYR A 351 5.40 -4.23 -19.41
C TYR A 351 4.34 -3.16 -19.07
N SER A 352 4.64 -2.23 -18.17
CA SER A 352 3.77 -1.12 -17.74
C SER A 352 4.56 -0.10 -16.91
N VAL A 353 4.07 1.14 -16.86
CA VAL A 353 4.44 2.10 -15.80
C VAL A 353 3.59 1.77 -14.57
N ARG A 354 4.22 1.73 -13.41
CA ARG A 354 3.58 1.29 -12.16
C ARG A 354 3.30 2.44 -11.21
N ASP A 355 4.13 3.48 -11.20
CA ASP A 355 3.97 4.60 -10.27
C ASP A 355 4.84 5.82 -10.69
N LEU A 356 4.47 7.01 -10.21
CA LEU A 356 5.13 8.29 -10.42
C LEU A 356 5.22 9.07 -9.11
N ALA A 357 6.44 9.46 -8.73
CA ALA A 357 6.66 10.36 -7.60
C ALA A 357 7.45 11.61 -8.01
N VAL A 358 7.29 12.68 -7.23
CA VAL A 358 8.01 13.95 -7.40
C VAL A 358 8.82 14.24 -6.14
N LEU A 359 10.13 14.40 -6.31
CA LEU A 359 11.05 14.78 -5.24
C LEU A 359 10.86 16.25 -4.85
N PRO A 360 11.28 16.67 -3.64
CA PRO A 360 11.19 18.07 -3.19
C PRO A 360 11.87 19.09 -4.10
N ASN A 361 12.89 18.67 -4.87
CA ASN A 361 13.57 19.50 -5.85
C ASN A 361 12.83 19.61 -7.20
N GLY A 362 11.68 18.95 -7.35
CA GLY A 362 10.87 18.92 -8.56
C GLY A 362 11.27 17.84 -9.57
N ASP A 363 12.28 17.02 -9.28
CA ASP A 363 12.65 15.88 -10.12
C ASP A 363 11.60 14.77 -10.01
N ARG A 364 11.44 13.99 -11.09
CA ARG A 364 10.43 12.95 -11.23
C ARG A 364 11.08 11.59 -11.20
N LEU A 365 10.46 10.69 -10.45
CA LEU A 365 10.84 9.29 -10.32
C LEU A 365 9.73 8.42 -10.90
N ILE A 366 10.08 7.54 -11.83
CA ILE A 366 9.11 6.68 -12.51
C ILE A 366 9.47 5.22 -12.24
N ALA A 367 8.58 4.52 -11.55
CA ALA A 367 8.66 3.07 -11.38
C ALA A 367 7.99 2.40 -12.58
N HIS A 368 8.68 1.47 -13.22
CA HIS A 368 8.15 0.73 -14.35
C HIS A 368 8.73 -0.68 -14.39
N SER A 369 8.02 -1.59 -15.05
CA SER A 369 8.46 -2.96 -15.27
C SER A 369 9.36 -3.04 -16.50
N GLU A 370 10.56 -3.55 -16.35
CA GLU A 370 11.51 -3.84 -17.43
C GLU A 370 12.26 -5.14 -17.07
N ALA A 371 12.94 -5.78 -18.03
CA ALA A 371 13.80 -6.94 -17.73
C ALA A 371 14.86 -6.67 -16.64
N THR A 372 15.20 -5.40 -16.38
CA THR A 372 16.04 -4.95 -15.27
C THR A 372 15.37 -3.76 -14.57
N PRO A 373 14.93 -3.91 -13.30
CA PRO A 373 14.22 -2.89 -12.57
C PRO A 373 15.14 -1.69 -12.29
N ARG A 374 14.70 -0.51 -12.73
CA ARG A 374 15.37 0.77 -12.50
C ARG A 374 14.34 1.87 -12.31
N LEU A 375 14.69 2.85 -11.50
CA LEU A 375 13.89 4.05 -11.31
C LEU A 375 14.35 5.09 -12.32
N LEU A 376 13.51 5.37 -13.31
CA LEU A 376 13.82 6.41 -14.29
C LEU A 376 13.68 7.78 -13.64
N ARG A 377 14.58 8.68 -14.03
CA ARG A 377 14.69 10.00 -13.44
C ARG A 377 14.62 11.06 -14.50
N VAL A 378 13.77 12.06 -14.27
CA VAL A 378 13.64 13.23 -15.14
C VAL A 378 13.73 14.47 -14.26
N ALA A 379 14.69 15.34 -14.54
CA ALA A 379 14.87 16.58 -13.79
C ALA A 379 13.62 17.47 -13.89
N HIS A 380 13.50 18.43 -12.98
CA HIS A 380 12.41 19.41 -13.00
C HIS A 380 12.27 20.13 -14.36
N ASP A 381 13.37 20.39 -15.06
CA ASP A 381 13.41 21.04 -16.38
C ASP A 381 13.14 20.09 -17.57
N GLY A 382 12.93 18.79 -17.31
CA GLY A 382 12.71 17.78 -18.34
C GLY A 382 13.99 17.05 -18.80
N THR A 383 15.17 17.40 -18.29
CA THR A 383 16.40 16.69 -18.62
C THR A 383 16.35 15.26 -18.09
N GLN A 384 16.61 14.27 -18.95
CA GLN A 384 16.74 12.89 -18.51
C GLN A 384 18.01 12.71 -17.65
N LEU A 385 17.83 12.17 -16.45
CA LEU A 385 18.91 11.92 -15.50
C LEU A 385 19.31 10.44 -15.53
N THR A 386 20.48 10.13 -14.98
CA THR A 386 20.90 8.74 -14.80
C THR A 386 19.88 8.00 -13.91
N PRO A 387 19.32 6.86 -14.37
CA PRO A 387 18.40 6.06 -13.58
C PRO A 387 19.07 5.54 -12.31
N TRP A 388 18.28 5.35 -11.26
CA TRP A 388 18.73 4.61 -10.08
C TRP A 388 18.48 3.12 -10.29
N THR A 389 19.48 2.29 -10.03
CA THR A 389 19.47 0.87 -10.38
C THR A 389 19.76 0.00 -9.16
N LEU A 390 19.14 -1.17 -9.10
CA LEU A 390 19.51 -2.18 -8.11
C LEU A 390 20.92 -2.73 -8.36
N PRO A 391 21.66 -3.13 -7.31
CA PRO A 391 23.04 -3.59 -7.44
C PRO A 391 23.04 -4.94 -8.17
N GLY A 392 23.91 -5.07 -9.17
CA GLY A 392 24.00 -6.30 -9.97
C GLY A 392 22.89 -6.47 -11.02
N ASN A 393 21.97 -5.51 -11.15
CA ASN A 393 20.88 -5.53 -12.13
C ASN A 393 20.11 -6.85 -12.18
N PRO A 394 19.56 -7.34 -11.04
CA PRO A 394 18.80 -8.57 -11.01
C PRO A 394 17.54 -8.44 -11.88
N PRO A 395 17.06 -9.51 -12.52
CA PRO A 395 15.79 -9.49 -13.24
C PRO A 395 14.62 -9.32 -12.25
N GLY A 396 13.64 -8.50 -12.63
CA GLY A 396 12.50 -8.16 -11.77
C GLY A 396 11.77 -6.87 -12.18
N GLU A 397 10.81 -6.44 -11.37
CA GLU A 397 9.99 -5.24 -11.62
C GLU A 397 9.93 -4.33 -10.38
N LEU A 398 9.75 -3.03 -10.58
CA LEU A 398 9.35 -2.08 -9.53
C LEU A 398 7.84 -1.88 -9.59
N PHE A 399 7.16 -1.88 -8.45
CA PHE A 399 5.70 -1.66 -8.37
C PHE A 399 5.31 -0.29 -7.82
N GLY A 400 6.16 0.36 -7.03
CA GLY A 400 5.82 1.65 -6.45
C GLY A 400 7.05 2.42 -5.97
N VAL A 401 6.90 3.73 -5.87
CA VAL A 401 7.95 4.67 -5.46
C VAL A 401 7.39 5.75 -4.53
N LEU A 402 8.03 5.91 -3.37
CA LEU A 402 7.82 7.02 -2.46
C LEU A 402 8.95 8.04 -2.64
N ALA A 403 8.61 9.28 -2.95
CA ALA A 403 9.54 10.39 -2.80
C ALA A 403 9.63 10.80 -1.32
N MET A 404 10.85 10.93 -0.79
CA MET A 404 11.09 11.29 0.61
C MET A 404 11.47 12.79 0.74
N PRO A 405 11.16 13.45 1.87
CA PRO A 405 11.47 14.88 2.07
C PRO A 405 12.96 15.24 2.02
N ASP A 406 13.85 14.28 2.25
CA ASP A 406 15.31 14.44 2.17
C ASP A 406 15.87 14.29 0.75
N GLY A 407 15.02 14.07 -0.26
CA GLY A 407 15.41 13.82 -1.64
C GLY A 407 15.75 12.36 -1.95
N SER A 408 15.64 11.45 -0.97
CA SER A 408 15.75 10.01 -1.15
C SER A 408 14.46 9.42 -1.72
N ALA A 409 14.45 8.12 -2.03
CA ALA A 409 13.23 7.43 -2.40
C ALA A 409 13.17 6.01 -1.86
N VAL A 410 11.98 5.57 -1.47
CA VAL A 410 11.72 4.17 -1.12
C VAL A 410 10.97 3.51 -2.27
N VAL A 411 11.38 2.32 -2.66
CA VAL A 411 10.72 1.55 -3.72
C VAL A 411 10.27 0.19 -3.20
N THR A 412 9.22 -0.34 -3.83
CA THR A 412 8.79 -1.73 -3.70
C THR A 412 8.93 -2.43 -5.05
N GLY A 413 9.23 -3.72 -5.05
CA GLY A 413 9.33 -4.50 -6.28
C GLY A 413 9.40 -6.00 -6.06
N PHE A 414 9.55 -6.72 -7.15
CA PHE A 414 9.73 -8.17 -7.20
C PHE A 414 11.01 -8.51 -7.96
N LEU A 415 11.75 -9.49 -7.47
CA LEU A 415 12.89 -10.09 -8.18
C LEU A 415 12.51 -11.48 -8.64
N ASP A 416 12.91 -11.85 -9.85
CA ASP A 416 12.60 -13.17 -10.43
C ASP A 416 13.44 -14.29 -9.82
N ALA A 417 14.70 -14.00 -9.49
CA ALA A 417 15.67 -14.99 -9.05
C ALA A 417 16.59 -14.45 -7.93
N PRO A 418 16.43 -14.92 -6.67
CA PRO A 418 15.32 -15.74 -6.19
C PRO A 418 13.99 -14.98 -6.28
N SER A 419 12.90 -15.70 -6.49
CA SER A 419 11.55 -15.11 -6.55
C SER A 419 11.15 -14.53 -5.20
N ARG A 420 11.16 -13.20 -5.07
CA ARG A 420 10.85 -12.51 -3.80
C ARG A 420 10.39 -11.08 -4.00
N THR A 421 9.59 -10.59 -3.08
CA THR A 421 9.27 -9.16 -2.96
C THR A 421 10.35 -8.48 -2.13
N PHE A 422 10.72 -7.26 -2.53
CA PHE A 422 11.71 -6.47 -1.81
C PHE A 422 11.24 -5.02 -1.65
N TYR A 423 11.86 -4.35 -0.68
CA TYR A 423 11.84 -2.91 -0.57
C TYR A 423 13.27 -2.38 -0.51
N ALA A 424 13.51 -1.20 -1.05
CA ALA A 424 14.82 -0.57 -1.01
C ALA A 424 14.69 0.94 -0.83
N ARG A 425 15.66 1.56 -0.16
CA ARG A 425 15.83 3.01 -0.15
C ARG A 425 17.05 3.41 -0.95
N PHE A 426 16.84 4.32 -1.89
CA PHE A 426 17.90 5.03 -2.60
C PHE A 426 18.15 6.36 -1.88
N ASP A 427 19.40 6.66 -1.54
CA ASP A 427 19.79 7.99 -1.10
C ASP A 427 19.62 9.02 -2.24
N PRO A 428 19.75 10.34 -1.98
CA PRO A 428 19.62 11.37 -3.01
C PRO A 428 20.63 11.25 -4.18
N THR A 429 21.70 10.47 -4.01
CA THR A 429 22.70 10.20 -5.06
C THR A 429 22.35 8.98 -5.92
N GLY A 430 21.40 8.15 -5.48
CA GLY A 430 21.01 6.90 -6.13
C GLY A 430 21.74 5.68 -5.63
N VAL A 431 22.48 5.79 -4.52
CA VAL A 431 23.09 4.65 -3.85
C VAL A 431 22.06 4.02 -2.92
N ILE A 432 22.00 2.69 -2.89
CA ILE A 432 21.08 1.98 -2.02
C ILE A 432 21.63 1.96 -0.60
N GLU A 433 20.86 2.52 0.32
CA GLU A 433 21.20 2.52 1.75
C GLU A 433 20.86 1.19 2.40
N TRP A 434 19.72 0.58 2.02
CA TRP A 434 19.27 -0.70 2.54
C TRP A 434 18.31 -1.41 1.58
N ILE A 435 18.26 -2.74 1.68
CA ILE A 435 17.30 -3.61 1.00
C ILE A 435 16.68 -4.54 2.04
N GLY A 436 15.35 -4.53 2.14
CA GLY A 436 14.56 -5.48 2.91
C GLY A 436 13.96 -6.55 2.01
N ASP A 437 13.86 -7.78 2.52
CA ASP A 437 13.25 -8.92 1.82
C ASP A 437 11.94 -9.32 2.54
N VAL A 438 10.87 -9.50 1.77
CA VAL A 438 9.62 -10.10 2.25
C VAL A 438 9.54 -11.52 1.71
N SER A 439 10.00 -12.48 2.52
CA SER A 439 9.83 -13.89 2.17
C SER A 439 8.36 -14.32 2.32
N GLY A 440 7.67 -14.44 1.20
CA GLY A 440 6.29 -14.91 1.13
C GLY A 440 5.81 -14.93 -0.32
N VAL A 441 5.57 -16.12 -0.85
CA VAL A 441 5.31 -16.38 -2.28
C VAL A 441 4.24 -15.44 -2.84
N HIS A 442 4.62 -14.73 -3.91
CA HIS A 442 3.80 -13.82 -4.69
C HIS A 442 3.01 -14.59 -5.76
N VAL A 443 1.79 -14.15 -6.03
CA VAL A 443 1.06 -14.47 -7.26
C VAL A 443 0.89 -13.16 -8.00
N ALA A 444 1.82 -12.84 -8.91
CA ALA A 444 1.59 -11.74 -9.85
C ALA A 444 0.32 -12.06 -10.63
N PHE A 445 -0.73 -11.26 -10.47
CA PHE A 445 -1.86 -11.33 -11.38
C PHE A 445 -1.43 -10.65 -12.67
N TRP A 446 -1.31 -11.41 -13.75
CA TRP A 446 -1.13 -10.86 -15.09
C TRP A 446 -2.50 -10.35 -15.56
N PRO A 447 -2.79 -9.04 -15.57
CA PRO A 447 -4.10 -8.57 -15.97
C PRO A 447 -4.33 -8.92 -17.45
N GLN A 448 -5.49 -9.49 -17.77
CA GLN A 448 -5.91 -9.72 -19.15
C GLN A 448 -6.34 -8.40 -19.87
N ARG A 449 -6.31 -7.25 -19.19
CA ARG A 449 -6.65 -5.92 -19.73
C ARG A 449 -5.67 -4.85 -19.21
N GLU A 450 -4.62 -4.60 -19.99
CA GLU A 450 -3.43 -3.81 -19.60
C GLU A 450 -3.57 -2.29 -19.82
N ALA A 451 -4.79 -1.77 -20.03
CA ALA A 451 -5.06 -0.35 -20.29
C ALA A 451 -5.71 0.40 -19.12
N LEU A 452 -6.04 -0.29 -18.03
CA LEU A 452 -6.55 0.31 -16.79
C LEU A 452 -5.40 0.41 -15.76
N PRO A 453 -5.33 1.45 -14.93
CA PRO A 453 -4.54 1.41 -13.71
C PRO A 453 -5.17 0.35 -12.82
N VAL A 454 -4.61 -0.86 -12.87
CA VAL A 454 -4.98 -1.93 -11.96
C VAL A 454 -4.32 -1.58 -10.63
N PRO A 455 -5.05 -1.59 -9.49
CA PRO A 455 -4.41 -1.48 -8.18
C PRO A 455 -3.27 -2.48 -8.12
N THR A 456 -2.07 -2.00 -7.84
CA THR A 456 -0.92 -2.88 -7.68
C THR A 456 -1.21 -3.84 -6.52
N ASP A 457 -0.67 -5.06 -6.55
CA ASP A 457 -0.74 -5.99 -5.41
C ASP A 457 -0.02 -5.44 -4.15
N TYR A 458 0.47 -4.20 -4.22
CA TYR A 458 1.22 -3.48 -3.20
C TYR A 458 0.84 -2.01 -3.21
N ASP A 459 0.95 -1.39 -2.05
CA ASP A 459 0.96 0.06 -1.92
C ASP A 459 1.91 0.48 -0.80
N LEU A 460 2.31 1.73 -0.79
CA LEU A 460 3.29 2.28 0.13
C LEU A 460 2.98 3.73 0.46
N THR A 461 3.15 4.09 1.72
CA THR A 461 2.84 5.43 2.19
C THR A 461 3.78 5.84 3.31
N GLN A 462 3.79 7.14 3.60
CA GLN A 462 4.54 7.70 4.71
C GLN A 462 3.66 8.62 5.54
N ASP A 463 3.80 8.51 6.86
CA ASP A 463 3.16 9.44 7.79
C ASP A 463 3.95 10.74 7.98
N ASP A 464 3.39 11.63 8.78
CA ASP A 464 3.96 12.93 9.14
C ASP A 464 5.29 12.84 9.93
N ARG A 465 5.48 11.78 10.71
CA ARG A 465 6.74 11.46 11.42
C ARG A 465 7.81 10.89 10.47
N GLY A 466 7.42 10.54 9.26
CA GLY A 466 8.29 9.94 8.28
C GLY A 466 8.40 8.42 8.37
N ASN A 467 7.59 7.73 9.18
CA ASN A 467 7.48 6.26 9.14
C ASN A 467 7.00 5.83 7.75
N VAL A 468 7.48 4.69 7.27
CA VAL A 468 7.07 4.15 5.96
C VAL A 468 6.33 2.86 6.20
N PHE A 469 5.16 2.77 5.59
CA PHE A 469 4.29 1.60 5.63
C PHE A 469 4.17 1.01 4.24
N VAL A 470 3.95 -0.30 4.22
CA VAL A 470 3.74 -1.07 3.01
C VAL A 470 2.56 -1.99 3.21
N ALA A 471 1.73 -2.11 2.19
CA ALA A 471 0.69 -3.11 2.09
C ALA A 471 1.01 -4.03 0.92
N GLY A 472 0.69 -5.30 1.06
CA GLY A 472 0.98 -6.28 0.03
C GLY A 472 0.17 -7.55 0.17
N ARG A 473 -0.12 -8.19 -0.95
CA ARG A 473 -0.75 -9.51 -0.97
C ARG A 473 0.29 -10.60 -0.71
N ARG A 474 -0.04 -11.52 0.20
CA ARG A 474 0.78 -12.69 0.56
C ARG A 474 0.00 -13.98 0.29
N GLN A 475 0.61 -14.94 -0.41
CA GLN A 475 0.03 -16.28 -0.48
C GLN A 475 0.29 -17.04 0.82
N THR A 476 -0.77 -17.57 1.42
CA THR A 476 -0.71 -18.41 2.61
C THR A 476 -0.24 -19.82 2.23
N THR A 477 0.32 -20.55 3.20
CA THR A 477 0.80 -21.94 3.00
C THR A 477 -0.31 -22.93 2.64
N THR A 478 -1.57 -22.57 2.90
CA THR A 478 -2.77 -23.35 2.57
C THR A 478 -3.37 -23.00 1.20
N GLY A 479 -2.75 -22.07 0.47
CA GLY A 479 -3.17 -21.67 -0.88
C GLY A 479 -4.19 -20.53 -0.95
N GLY A 480 -4.65 -20.00 0.18
CA GLY A 480 -5.41 -18.74 0.26
C GLY A 480 -4.49 -17.51 0.14
N THR A 481 -5.06 -16.31 0.06
CA THR A 481 -4.27 -15.07 0.13
C THR A 481 -4.65 -14.22 1.33
N SER A 482 -3.63 -13.59 1.93
CA SER A 482 -3.74 -12.67 3.05
C SER A 482 -3.22 -11.31 2.61
N LEU A 483 -3.83 -10.24 3.10
CA LEU A 483 -3.24 -8.91 3.03
C LEU A 483 -2.27 -8.76 4.20
N THR A 484 -1.06 -8.26 3.93
CA THR A 484 -0.12 -7.87 4.97
C THR A 484 0.12 -6.38 4.92
N THR A 485 -0.08 -5.69 6.04
CA THR A 485 0.36 -4.30 6.25
C THR A 485 1.54 -4.33 7.20
N ALA A 486 2.60 -3.56 6.94
CA ALA A 486 3.79 -3.55 7.76
C ALA A 486 4.44 -2.17 7.83
N LYS A 487 5.12 -1.89 8.94
CA LYS A 487 5.98 -0.71 9.12
C LYS A 487 7.44 -1.08 8.87
N LEU A 488 8.10 -0.38 7.94
CA LEU A 488 9.51 -0.58 7.63
C LEU A 488 10.41 0.01 8.73
N LEU A 489 11.48 -0.71 9.09
CA LEU A 489 12.60 -0.12 9.83
C LEU A 489 13.52 0.57 8.84
N GLN A 490 13.58 1.89 8.91
CA GLN A 490 14.37 2.69 7.99
C GLN A 490 15.81 2.82 8.47
N GLY A 491 16.75 2.65 7.55
CA GLY A 491 18.16 2.95 7.77
C GLY A 491 18.87 2.00 8.75
N GLY A 492 20.07 2.41 9.16
CA GLY A 492 20.84 1.73 10.20
C GLY A 492 20.37 2.12 11.60
N PRO A 493 20.78 1.36 12.63
CA PRO A 493 20.48 1.74 14.01
C PRO A 493 21.08 3.08 14.39
N VAL A 494 20.32 3.89 15.13
CA VAL A 494 20.78 5.15 15.73
C VAL A 494 21.24 4.94 17.17
N GLY A 495 22.20 5.75 17.60
CA GLY A 495 22.76 5.69 18.95
C GLY A 495 23.87 4.65 19.14
N THR A 496 24.39 4.57 20.35
CA THR A 496 25.52 3.70 20.74
C THR A 496 25.05 2.66 21.75
N ALA A 497 25.17 1.38 21.37
CA ALA A 497 24.91 0.27 22.28
C ALA A 497 25.99 0.20 23.37
N TYR A 498 25.59 -0.07 24.60
CA TYR A 498 26.47 -0.23 25.76
C TYR A 498 25.89 -1.25 26.74
N CYS A 499 26.71 -1.67 27.71
CA CYS A 499 26.32 -2.72 28.67
C CYS A 499 26.05 -4.09 27.99
N GLY A 500 26.75 -4.37 26.89
CA GLY A 500 26.65 -5.60 26.12
C GLY A 500 27.91 -6.48 26.22
N PRO A 501 27.80 -7.79 25.93
CA PRO A 501 26.55 -8.50 25.65
C PRO A 501 25.68 -8.65 26.91
N ALA A 502 24.36 -8.72 26.72
CA ALA A 502 23.42 -8.96 27.81
C ALA A 502 23.60 -10.36 28.42
N VAL A 503 23.00 -10.59 29.60
CA VAL A 503 22.97 -11.94 30.19
C VAL A 503 22.08 -12.84 29.31
N PRO A 504 22.57 -14.01 28.84
CA PRO A 504 21.75 -14.92 28.05
C PRO A 504 20.42 -15.27 28.72
N ASN A 505 19.34 -15.30 27.94
CA ASN A 505 17.99 -15.63 28.39
C ASN A 505 17.67 -17.12 28.18
N SER A 506 16.42 -17.54 28.46
CA SER A 506 15.96 -18.93 28.28
C SER A 506 16.16 -19.53 26.89
N THR A 507 16.30 -18.72 25.84
CA THR A 507 16.60 -19.18 24.47
C THR A 507 18.08 -19.55 24.29
N GLY A 508 18.94 -19.17 25.24
CA GLY A 508 20.39 -19.31 25.17
C GLY A 508 21.10 -18.11 24.52
N ALA A 509 20.35 -17.18 23.91
CA ALA A 509 20.88 -15.95 23.32
C ALA A 509 20.78 -14.75 24.30
N PRO A 510 21.70 -13.78 24.23
CA PRO A 510 21.53 -12.50 24.90
C PRO A 510 20.49 -11.66 24.15
N GLY A 511 19.48 -11.14 24.87
CA GLY A 511 18.50 -10.25 24.25
C GLY A 511 19.14 -8.96 23.77
N GLN A 512 18.70 -8.43 22.63
CA GLN A 512 19.24 -7.21 22.04
C GLN A 512 18.24 -6.08 21.97
N LEU A 513 18.71 -4.85 22.13
CA LEU A 513 17.98 -3.61 21.82
C LEU A 513 18.73 -2.84 20.74
N ARG A 514 18.00 -2.41 19.72
CA ARG A 514 18.43 -1.49 18.66
C ARG A 514 17.40 -0.38 18.54
N VAL A 515 17.82 0.76 18.02
CA VAL A 515 16.95 1.93 17.84
C VAL A 515 17.00 2.32 16.37
N PHE A 516 15.87 2.60 15.74
CA PHE A 516 15.74 2.94 14.33
C PHE A 516 14.95 4.24 14.15
N GLY A 517 14.98 4.79 12.94
CA GLY A 517 14.40 6.09 12.61
C GLY A 517 15.46 7.18 12.63
N THR A 518 15.20 8.29 13.32
CA THR A 518 16.07 9.48 13.36
C THR A 518 16.34 9.93 14.79
N ASP A 519 17.53 10.45 15.03
CA ASP A 519 17.90 11.13 16.27
C ASP A 519 17.50 12.62 16.28
N VAL A 520 16.96 13.14 15.17
CA VAL A 520 16.46 14.52 15.08
C VAL A 520 15.15 14.64 15.87
N ARG A 521 15.18 15.43 16.95
CA ARG A 521 14.06 15.52 17.89
C ARG A 521 12.76 16.00 17.24
N SER A 522 12.84 16.93 16.29
CA SER A 522 11.66 17.54 15.66
C SER A 522 10.89 16.60 14.75
N LEU A 523 11.47 15.48 14.33
CA LEU A 523 10.80 14.49 13.47
C LEU A 523 10.00 13.45 14.27
N ASP A 524 10.24 13.35 15.59
CA ASP A 524 9.55 12.41 16.50
C ASP A 524 9.46 10.96 16.00
N ASN A 525 10.50 10.49 15.32
CA ASN A 525 10.55 9.19 14.67
C ASN A 525 11.66 8.32 15.24
N LEU A 526 11.42 7.78 16.44
CA LEU A 526 12.34 6.85 17.09
C LEU A 526 11.61 5.54 17.43
N THR A 527 12.01 4.43 16.81
CA THR A 527 11.48 3.09 17.09
C THR A 527 12.51 2.25 17.85
N LEU A 528 12.14 1.75 19.02
CA LEU A 528 12.92 0.73 19.74
C LEU A 528 12.57 -0.66 19.22
N LEU A 529 13.56 -1.44 18.79
CA LEU A 529 13.41 -2.85 18.41
C LEU A 529 14.19 -3.72 19.39
N ALA A 530 13.49 -4.63 20.06
CA ALA A 530 14.10 -5.68 20.87
C ALA A 530 14.04 -7.03 20.14
N THR A 531 15.15 -7.77 20.12
CA THR A 531 15.29 -9.06 19.42
C THR A 531 15.96 -10.11 20.31
N ASP A 532 15.99 -11.36 19.83
CA ASP A 532 16.55 -12.52 20.53
C ASP A 532 15.88 -12.78 21.89
N LEU A 533 14.58 -12.49 21.99
CA LEU A 533 13.79 -12.62 23.21
C LEU A 533 12.95 -13.92 23.20
N PRO A 534 12.57 -14.46 24.37
CA PRO A 534 11.65 -15.60 24.43
C PRO A 534 10.29 -15.24 23.81
N ALA A 535 9.86 -15.99 22.79
CA ALA A 535 8.59 -15.76 22.09
C ALA A 535 7.39 -15.76 23.06
N GLY A 536 6.44 -14.86 22.83
CA GLY A 536 5.24 -14.68 23.66
C GLY A 536 5.47 -14.01 25.01
N SER A 537 6.72 -13.68 25.39
CA SER A 537 7.00 -12.99 26.64
C SER A 537 6.56 -11.52 26.60
N ALA A 538 6.21 -10.97 27.76
CA ALA A 538 5.90 -9.54 27.90
C ALA A 538 7.20 -8.72 28.04
N VAL A 539 7.25 -7.57 27.36
CA VAL A 539 8.40 -6.66 27.29
C VAL A 539 7.95 -5.25 27.68
N MET A 540 8.78 -4.59 28.46
CA MET A 540 8.62 -3.19 28.86
C MET A 540 9.88 -2.43 28.50
N MET A 541 9.73 -1.35 27.72
CA MET A 541 10.84 -0.46 27.41
C MET A 541 11.08 0.50 28.58
N LEU A 542 12.35 0.80 28.84
CA LEU A 542 12.80 1.70 29.88
C LEU A 542 13.57 2.86 29.26
N ALA A 543 13.53 4.02 29.91
CA ALA A 543 14.25 5.21 29.47
C ALA A 543 14.90 5.93 30.67
N SER A 544 16.09 6.48 30.48
CA SER A 544 16.73 7.38 31.45
C SER A 544 17.75 8.28 30.76
N GLN A 545 18.02 9.45 31.33
CA GLN A 545 19.14 10.30 30.91
C GLN A 545 20.47 9.90 31.60
N GLN A 546 20.41 8.99 32.58
CA GLN A 546 21.56 8.54 33.34
C GLN A 546 21.80 7.05 33.09
N GLN A 547 23.04 6.70 32.79
CA GLN A 547 23.49 5.32 32.78
C GLN A 547 23.68 4.81 34.22
N GLY A 548 23.57 3.51 34.41
CA GLY A 548 23.73 2.86 35.71
C GLY A 548 24.28 1.45 35.56
N LEU A 549 24.43 0.76 36.69
CA LEU A 549 24.83 -0.64 36.70
C LEU A 549 24.30 -1.32 37.97
N VAL A 550 23.18 -2.03 37.84
CA VAL A 550 22.56 -2.81 38.91
C VAL A 550 22.45 -4.26 38.47
N PHE A 551 23.18 -5.15 39.13
CA PHE A 551 23.11 -6.58 38.88
C PHE A 551 21.86 -7.16 39.52
N GLN A 552 21.15 -8.02 38.77
CA GLN A 552 20.00 -8.80 39.24
C GLN A 552 18.91 -7.98 39.97
N PRO A 553 18.49 -6.83 39.40
CA PRO A 553 17.55 -5.94 40.06
C PRO A 553 16.19 -6.63 40.26
N GLY A 554 15.66 -6.57 41.47
CA GLY A 554 14.35 -7.17 41.80
C GLY A 554 14.28 -8.69 41.55
N GLY A 555 15.42 -9.40 41.58
CA GLY A 555 15.48 -10.84 41.33
C GLY A 555 15.54 -11.22 39.84
N SER A 556 15.74 -10.26 38.94
CA SER A 556 16.04 -10.53 37.53
C SER A 556 17.35 -11.31 37.37
N SER A 557 17.47 -12.10 36.31
CA SER A 557 18.74 -12.72 35.90
C SER A 557 19.68 -11.73 35.20
N GLY A 558 19.17 -10.58 34.74
CA GLY A 558 19.89 -9.62 33.92
C GLY A 558 20.56 -8.48 34.70
N VAL A 559 21.02 -7.47 33.95
CA VAL A 559 21.68 -6.26 34.47
C VAL A 559 20.92 -5.03 34.00
N LEU A 560 20.48 -4.19 34.94
CA LEU A 560 19.89 -2.89 34.63
C LEU A 560 21.01 -1.86 34.47
N CYS A 561 21.10 -1.31 33.27
CA CYS A 561 22.19 -0.40 32.86
C CYS A 561 21.75 1.06 32.79
N LEU A 562 20.57 1.34 33.34
CA LEU A 562 20.00 2.66 33.51
C LEU A 562 20.11 3.07 34.98
N GLY A 563 20.34 4.35 35.23
CA GLY A 563 20.44 4.95 36.56
C GLY A 563 19.47 6.11 36.74
N GLY A 564 19.50 6.72 37.93
CA GLY A 564 18.74 7.93 38.22
C GLY A 564 17.22 7.74 38.14
N THR A 565 16.58 8.63 37.39
CA THR A 565 15.13 8.71 37.25
C THR A 565 14.68 7.86 36.05
N ILE A 566 14.42 6.57 36.29
CA ILE A 566 14.12 5.60 35.23
C ILE A 566 12.62 5.62 34.89
N GLY A 567 12.32 6.01 33.67
CA GLY A 567 11.01 5.90 33.03
C GLY A 567 10.65 4.48 32.64
N ARG A 568 9.35 4.19 32.64
CA ARG A 568 8.78 2.90 32.22
C ARG A 568 7.67 3.14 31.23
N TYR A 569 7.80 2.61 30.02
CA TYR A 569 6.74 2.60 29.02
C TYR A 569 5.73 1.52 29.40
N ALA A 570 4.71 1.91 30.18
CA ALA A 570 3.73 1.01 30.78
C ALA A 570 2.27 1.48 30.64
N ALA A 571 2.02 2.53 29.85
CA ALA A 571 0.66 2.91 29.47
C ALA A 571 0.02 1.82 28.57
N PRO A 572 -1.31 1.86 28.35
CA PRO A 572 -1.96 0.98 27.37
C PRO A 572 -1.22 1.01 26.01
N GLY A 573 -1.02 -0.16 25.40
CA GLY A 573 -0.27 -0.32 24.14
C GLY A 573 1.26 -0.33 24.26
N GLN A 574 1.83 0.13 25.40
CA GLN A 574 3.29 0.25 25.57
C GLN A 574 3.97 -1.01 26.13
N ILE A 575 3.24 -1.85 26.86
CA ILE A 575 3.71 -3.19 27.22
C ILE A 575 3.48 -4.10 26.03
N ARG A 576 4.57 -4.51 25.38
CA ARG A 576 4.53 -5.30 24.15
C ARG A 576 4.69 -6.80 24.44
N HIS A 577 4.30 -7.63 23.49
CA HIS A 577 4.60 -9.07 23.51
C HIS A 577 5.58 -9.41 22.40
N VAL A 578 6.48 -10.35 22.70
CA VAL A 578 7.45 -10.87 21.72
C VAL A 578 6.73 -11.76 20.72
N THR A 579 6.96 -11.51 19.44
CA THR A 579 6.40 -12.32 18.34
C THR A 579 7.01 -13.72 18.30
N GLY A 580 6.47 -14.60 17.46
CA GLY A 580 7.07 -15.92 17.20
C GLY A 580 8.50 -15.87 16.65
N ALA A 581 8.91 -14.73 16.07
CA ALA A 581 10.26 -14.48 15.58
C ALA A 581 11.25 -14.05 16.68
N GLY A 582 10.81 -13.93 17.93
CA GLY A 582 11.67 -13.50 19.03
C GLY A 582 11.93 -11.99 19.08
N SER A 583 11.11 -11.19 18.40
CA SER A 583 11.26 -9.73 18.34
C SER A 583 9.98 -8.98 18.72
N THR A 584 10.14 -7.72 19.14
CA THR A 584 9.05 -6.77 19.38
C THR A 584 9.56 -5.34 19.21
N SER A 585 8.68 -4.40 18.89
CA SER A 585 9.05 -2.99 18.73
C SER A 585 8.09 -2.04 19.44
N LEU A 586 8.57 -0.81 19.68
CA LEU A 586 7.81 0.30 20.21
C LEU A 586 8.26 1.61 19.56
N GLN A 587 7.37 2.26 18.81
CA GLN A 587 7.51 3.66 18.42
C GLN A 587 7.41 4.53 19.68
N LEU A 588 8.38 5.42 19.86
CA LEU A 588 8.35 6.39 20.94
C LEU A 588 7.63 7.66 20.50
N ASP A 589 6.98 8.28 21.46
CA ASP A 589 6.60 9.69 21.46
C ASP A 589 7.61 10.43 22.35
N LEU A 590 8.45 11.27 21.74
CA LEU A 590 9.51 12.01 22.40
C LEU A 590 8.97 13.18 23.22
N ASP A 591 7.70 13.55 23.09
CA ASP A 591 7.02 14.53 23.95
C ASP A 591 6.53 13.93 25.27
N THR A 592 6.37 12.61 25.33
CA THR A 592 5.77 11.92 26.49
C THR A 592 6.66 10.83 27.09
N ILE A 593 7.99 10.98 26.99
CA ILE A 593 8.94 10.02 27.60
C ILE A 593 8.64 9.89 29.11
N PRO A 594 8.35 8.68 29.60
CA PRO A 594 7.95 8.49 30.98
C PRO A 594 9.10 8.80 31.94
N ARG A 595 8.72 9.27 33.12
CA ARG A 595 9.55 9.34 34.33
C ARG A 595 8.74 8.75 35.48
N PRO A 596 9.37 8.38 36.60
CA PRO A 596 8.64 8.08 37.83
C PRO A 596 7.62 9.19 38.14
N ASN A 597 6.34 8.84 38.07
CA ASN A 597 5.18 9.69 38.37
C ASN A 597 4.98 10.91 37.45
N SER A 598 5.62 11.00 36.29
CA SER A 598 5.46 12.12 35.34
C SER A 598 5.85 11.71 33.92
N VAL A 599 5.62 12.60 32.94
CA VAL A 599 6.17 12.49 31.58
C VAL A 599 7.10 13.67 31.31
N TYR A 600 7.97 13.53 30.33
CA TYR A 600 8.97 14.53 29.96
C TYR A 600 9.08 14.63 28.45
N SER A 601 8.97 15.85 27.93
CA SER A 601 9.25 16.14 26.52
C SER A 601 10.76 16.30 26.33
N ALA A 602 11.36 15.38 25.60
CA ALA A 602 12.77 15.42 25.22
C ALA A 602 13.09 16.69 24.44
N VAL A 603 14.31 17.19 24.56
CA VAL A 603 14.79 18.33 23.78
C VAL A 603 16.10 17.98 23.08
N ALA A 604 16.36 18.64 21.96
CA ALA A 604 17.62 18.55 21.24
C ALA A 604 18.83 18.83 22.15
N GLY A 605 19.95 18.15 21.89
CA GLY A 605 21.18 18.19 22.68
C GLY A 605 21.21 17.27 23.90
N GLN A 606 20.10 16.58 24.23
CA GLN A 606 20.06 15.60 25.31
C GLN A 606 20.46 14.21 24.83
N THR A 607 21.05 13.41 25.72
CA THR A 607 21.22 11.97 25.49
C THR A 607 20.21 11.18 26.31
N TRP A 608 19.47 10.31 25.65
CA TRP A 608 18.55 9.36 26.28
C TRP A 608 19.07 7.93 26.11
N SER A 609 19.10 7.19 27.21
CA SER A 609 19.44 5.77 27.24
C SER A 609 18.19 4.92 27.41
N PHE A 610 18.09 3.88 26.59
CA PHE A 610 16.98 2.95 26.56
C PHE A 610 17.44 1.53 26.85
N GLN A 611 16.60 0.74 27.51
CA GLN A 611 16.82 -0.69 27.77
C GLN A 611 15.49 -1.41 27.81
N ALA A 612 15.40 -2.63 27.27
CA ALA A 612 14.20 -3.46 27.42
C ALA A 612 14.33 -4.41 28.61
N TRP A 613 13.31 -4.43 29.46
CA TRP A 613 13.06 -5.47 30.46
C TRP A 613 12.03 -6.45 29.91
N TYR A 614 12.21 -7.75 30.12
CA TYR A 614 11.28 -8.76 29.62
C TYR A 614 11.13 -9.95 30.56
N ARG A 615 9.99 -10.64 30.47
CA ARG A 615 9.73 -11.91 31.17
C ARG A 615 10.61 -13.02 30.60
N ASP A 616 11.17 -13.83 31.47
CA ASP A 616 12.08 -14.91 31.10
C ASP A 616 11.92 -16.11 32.06
N ALA A 617 12.58 -17.22 31.79
CA ALA A 617 12.58 -18.40 32.64
C ALA A 617 13.98 -19.01 32.79
N SER A 618 14.34 -19.49 33.98
CA SER A 618 15.55 -20.28 34.20
C SER A 618 15.17 -21.66 34.70
N GLY A 619 15.35 -22.69 33.88
CA GLY A 619 15.00 -24.07 34.25
C GLY A 619 13.55 -24.24 34.69
N SER A 620 12.61 -23.63 33.96
CA SER A 620 11.16 -23.58 34.26
C SER A 620 10.74 -22.71 35.46
N VAL A 621 11.66 -22.00 36.10
CA VAL A 621 11.33 -21.00 37.15
C VAL A 621 11.17 -19.62 36.51
N ALA A 622 10.05 -18.96 36.77
CA ALA A 622 9.78 -17.62 36.25
C ALA A 622 10.79 -16.60 36.79
N THR A 623 11.38 -15.81 35.89
CA THR A 623 12.30 -14.72 36.19
C THR A 623 12.03 -13.55 35.22
N SER A 624 12.97 -12.63 35.12
CA SER A 624 13.02 -11.61 34.09
C SER A 624 14.46 -11.34 33.69
N ASN A 625 14.66 -10.70 32.56
CA ASN A 625 15.99 -10.37 32.08
C ASN A 625 15.98 -9.01 31.35
N PHE A 626 17.15 -8.52 30.98
CA PHE A 626 17.35 -7.25 30.31
C PHE A 626 18.19 -7.44 29.05
N THR A 627 17.90 -6.62 28.05
CA THR A 627 18.75 -6.44 26.86
C THR A 627 20.00 -5.62 27.21
N GLN A 628 20.95 -5.46 26.30
CA GLN A 628 21.90 -4.33 26.43
C GLN A 628 21.13 -3.00 26.35
N ALA A 629 21.79 -1.91 26.73
CA ALA A 629 21.20 -0.58 26.62
C ALA A 629 21.73 0.16 25.38
N VAL A 630 20.98 1.16 24.91
CA VAL A 630 21.39 2.03 23.79
C VAL A 630 21.26 3.48 24.22
N ALA A 631 22.30 4.27 23.98
CA ALA A 631 22.30 5.72 24.23
C ALA A 631 22.15 6.48 22.91
N VAL A 632 21.11 7.31 22.80
CA VAL A 632 20.81 8.12 21.62
C VAL A 632 21.02 9.61 21.94
N PRO A 633 21.97 10.29 21.29
CA PRO A 633 22.09 11.74 21.37
C PRO A 633 21.03 12.38 20.45
N LEU A 634 20.05 13.06 21.01
CA LEU A 634 19.03 13.75 20.22
C LEU A 634 19.57 15.06 19.67
N GLN A 635 19.34 15.32 18.39
CA GLN A 635 19.83 16.49 17.66
C GLN A 635 18.74 17.51 17.37
#